data_AF-E6RCJ8-F1
#
_entry.id   AF-E6RCJ8-F1
#
_cell.length_a   1.000
_cell.length_b   1.000
_cell.length_c   1.000
_cell.angle_alpha   90.00
_cell.angle_beta   90.00
_cell.angle_gamma   90.00
#
_symmetry.space_group_name_H-M   'P 1'
#
loop_
_entity.id
_entity.type
_entity.pdbx_description
1 polymer ?
#
loop_
_entity_poly.entity_id
_entity_poly.type
_entity_poly.pdbx_seq_one_letter_code
_entity_poly.pdbx_strand_id
1 'polypeptide(L)'
;MGEYDVRPSKIKLKETKADRAEKIYRREQRRYRKEQERISRANGYAVSPPRPYREESISPPRKQPKQRPRDFEGEEDGEAEWMGGYGRRAREEVEKREWDDKMRWMANEASDPFGDWPTFGRAGPSFSHIPERWRPSSPSIPRPPGFGPFPFPPFHNHHIHSTHHAHPTHHTHSTHHTHSTRRNPLDEVDPYGIPIPSLGHMTDNEYTNFVREGMYARRRAEEMFAAERHRREREAREREREIEREKRERKEEKRRHRREREEYERHRARSSESSSPIPISHPHTAPHSTLDDPAKYFTRWDSLQTGGEVESTELRFDDIPWPVFRPSARGGLSGSRESILLDTITLENVRKFMMAVANHSSHSNSSSAGGIMGNLRKTVRETIRNFHPDRFHSRVLKRVRQKDREKVKQGADLVSRVLNDLVRAV
;
A
#
# COMPACT_ATOMS: atom_id res chain seq x y z
N MET A 1 -46.23 39.45 10.21
CA MET A 1 -46.00 38.00 10.37
C MET A 1 -45.27 37.53 9.12
N GLY A 2 -43.95 37.42 9.17
CA GLY A 2 -43.13 36.96 8.04
C GLY A 2 -43.02 35.44 8.08
N GLU A 3 -43.53 34.80 7.04
CA GLU A 3 -43.48 33.36 6.81
C GLU A 3 -42.03 32.98 6.49
N TYR A 4 -41.34 32.34 7.44
CA TYR A 4 -39.96 31.88 7.23
C TYR A 4 -39.98 30.57 6.45
N ASP A 5 -39.58 30.64 5.17
CA ASP A 5 -39.28 29.50 4.32
C ASP A 5 -38.08 28.71 4.86
N VAL A 6 -38.34 27.72 5.73
CA VAL A 6 -37.34 26.78 6.23
C VAL A 6 -36.96 25.84 5.09
N ARG A 7 -35.91 26.20 4.35
CA ARG A 7 -35.30 25.30 3.36
C ARG A 7 -34.80 24.04 4.07
N PRO A 8 -35.27 22.83 3.70
CA PRO A 8 -34.86 21.60 4.35
C PRO A 8 -33.34 21.44 4.21
N SER A 9 -32.63 21.58 5.31
CA SER A 9 -31.18 21.40 5.36
C SER A 9 -30.85 19.98 4.92
N LYS A 10 -29.99 19.84 3.90
CA LYS A 10 -29.43 18.56 3.42
C LYS A 10 -28.49 17.98 4.47
N ILE A 11 -29.03 17.56 5.60
CA ILE A 11 -28.33 16.75 6.58
C ILE A 11 -28.12 15.41 5.90
N LYS A 12 -26.88 15.15 5.48
CA LYS A 12 -26.48 13.86 4.92
C LYS A 12 -26.53 12.84 6.04
N LEU A 13 -27.67 12.18 6.20
CA LEU A 13 -27.77 10.99 7.03
C LEU A 13 -26.69 10.01 6.57
N LYS A 14 -25.96 9.46 7.53
CA LYS A 14 -24.93 8.45 7.27
C LYS A 14 -25.64 7.27 6.60
N GLU A 15 -25.23 6.93 5.37
CA GLU A 15 -25.74 5.75 4.65
C GLU A 15 -25.67 4.54 5.59
N THR A 16 -26.80 3.84 5.77
CA THR A 16 -26.85 2.67 6.63
C THR A 16 -26.06 1.52 6.01
N LYS A 17 -25.70 0.49 6.80
CA LYS A 17 -25.04 -0.70 6.27
C LYS A 17 -25.88 -1.39 5.18
N ALA A 18 -27.21 -1.34 5.32
CA ALA A 18 -28.16 -1.86 4.33
C ALA A 18 -28.09 -1.07 3.01
N ASP A 19 -28.07 0.27 3.05
CA ASP A 19 -27.97 1.09 1.85
C ASP A 19 -26.67 0.83 1.08
N ARG A 20 -25.56 0.63 1.80
CA ARG A 20 -24.28 0.26 1.19
C ARG A 20 -24.33 -1.12 0.54
N ALA A 21 -24.95 -2.11 1.19
CA ALA A 21 -25.13 -3.44 0.64
C ALA A 21 -26.00 -3.41 -0.63
N GLU A 22 -27.11 -2.67 -0.62
CA GLU A 22 -27.98 -2.50 -1.78
C GLU A 22 -27.26 -1.81 -2.94
N LYS A 23 -26.44 -0.79 -2.65
CA LYS A 23 -25.64 -0.06 -3.65
C LYS A 23 -24.60 -0.97 -4.31
N ILE A 24 -23.97 -1.87 -3.54
CA ILE A 24 -23.05 -2.88 -4.06
C ILE A 24 -23.81 -3.91 -4.91
N TYR A 25 -24.93 -4.42 -4.41
CA TYR A 25 -25.77 -5.38 -5.15
C TYR A 25 -26.27 -4.81 -6.48
N ARG A 26 -26.74 -3.55 -6.52
CA ARG A 26 -27.13 -2.88 -7.77
C ARG A 26 -25.94 -2.68 -8.72
N ARG A 27 -24.75 -2.40 -8.20
CA ARG A 27 -23.53 -2.28 -9.03
C ARG A 27 -23.15 -3.62 -9.65
N GLU A 28 -23.28 -4.69 -8.88
CA GLU A 28 -22.98 -6.05 -9.33
C GLU A 28 -23.99 -6.56 -10.35
N GLN A 29 -25.28 -6.32 -10.12
CA GLN A 29 -26.35 -6.59 -11.11
C GLN A 29 -26.10 -5.90 -12.45
N ARG A 30 -25.60 -4.65 -12.44
CA ARG A 30 -25.23 -3.93 -13.68
C ARG A 30 -24.01 -4.53 -14.36
N ARG A 31 -23.01 -4.99 -13.59
CA ARG A 31 -21.84 -5.70 -14.15
C ARG A 31 -22.28 -7.02 -14.78
N TYR A 32 -23.04 -7.83 -14.06
CA TYR A 32 -23.57 -9.10 -14.52
C TYR A 32 -24.39 -8.95 -15.81
N ARG A 33 -25.25 -7.92 -15.90
CA ARG A 33 -26.01 -7.65 -17.14
C ARG A 33 -25.12 -7.29 -18.32
N LYS A 34 -24.06 -6.48 -18.12
CA LYS A 34 -23.10 -6.13 -19.18
C LYS A 34 -22.24 -7.32 -19.59
N GLU A 35 -21.87 -8.18 -18.64
CA GLU A 35 -21.14 -9.42 -18.88
C GLU A 35 -21.98 -10.39 -19.71
N GLN A 36 -23.23 -10.62 -19.30
CA GLN A 36 -24.22 -11.39 -20.04
C GLN A 36 -24.41 -10.83 -21.46
N GLU A 37 -24.55 -9.52 -21.62
CA GLU A 37 -24.65 -8.90 -22.95
C GLU A 37 -23.39 -9.10 -23.80
N ARG A 38 -22.20 -9.03 -23.20
CA ARG A 38 -20.93 -9.34 -23.89
C ARG A 38 -20.85 -10.80 -24.32
N ILE A 39 -21.24 -11.73 -23.43
CA ILE A 39 -21.27 -13.16 -23.72
C ILE A 39 -22.30 -13.46 -24.81
N SER A 40 -23.50 -12.89 -24.74
CA SER A 40 -24.53 -13.03 -25.78
C SER A 40 -24.06 -12.47 -27.12
N ARG A 41 -23.33 -11.35 -27.14
CA ARG A 41 -22.73 -10.80 -28.37
C ARG A 41 -21.63 -11.70 -28.93
N ALA A 42 -20.73 -12.19 -28.06
CA ALA A 42 -19.64 -13.07 -28.47
C ALA A 42 -20.15 -14.41 -29.02
N ASN A 43 -21.23 -14.94 -28.44
CA ASN A 43 -21.83 -16.20 -28.86
C ASN A 43 -22.84 -16.06 -30.00
N GLY A 44 -23.02 -14.85 -30.57
CA GLY A 44 -23.96 -14.61 -31.66
C GLY A 44 -25.45 -14.65 -31.27
N TYR A 45 -25.79 -14.83 -30.00
CA TYR A 45 -27.17 -14.82 -29.50
C TYR A 45 -27.74 -13.40 -29.34
N ALA A 46 -26.90 -12.35 -29.38
CA ALA A 46 -27.37 -10.97 -29.32
C ALA A 46 -27.90 -10.51 -30.69
N VAL A 47 -29.05 -11.03 -31.08
CA VAL A 47 -29.97 -10.28 -31.94
C VAL A 47 -30.34 -9.04 -31.12
N SER A 48 -29.87 -7.87 -31.54
CA SER A 48 -30.32 -6.60 -30.95
C SER A 48 -31.85 -6.67 -30.88
N PRO A 49 -32.49 -6.47 -29.71
CA PRO A 49 -33.95 -6.49 -29.66
C PRO A 49 -34.44 -5.57 -30.78
N PRO A 50 -35.33 -6.05 -31.66
CA PRO A 50 -35.70 -5.33 -32.86
C PRO A 50 -36.04 -3.91 -32.45
N ARG A 51 -35.27 -2.95 -32.97
CA ARG A 51 -35.52 -1.54 -32.67
C ARG A 51 -36.99 -1.32 -33.07
N PRO A 52 -37.87 -0.89 -32.15
CA PRO A 52 -39.24 -0.59 -32.53
C PRO A 52 -39.15 0.39 -33.70
N TYR A 53 -39.73 -0.03 -34.82
CA TYR A 53 -39.72 0.69 -36.08
C TYR A 53 -40.36 2.05 -35.79
N ARG A 54 -39.52 3.10 -35.73
CA ARG A 54 -39.96 4.44 -35.35
C ARG A 54 -40.30 5.17 -36.64
N GLU A 55 -41.56 5.05 -37.07
CA GLU A 55 -42.03 5.49 -38.39
C GLU A 55 -42.02 7.02 -38.62
N GLU A 56 -41.76 7.83 -37.58
CA GLU A 56 -41.97 9.29 -37.69
C GLU A 56 -40.80 10.15 -37.17
N SER A 57 -39.54 9.72 -37.37
CA SER A 57 -38.41 10.59 -37.04
C SER A 57 -38.11 11.62 -38.15
N ILE A 58 -39.03 12.56 -38.37
CA ILE A 58 -38.87 13.78 -39.20
C ILE A 58 -38.06 14.84 -38.43
N SER A 59 -37.09 14.42 -37.62
CA SER A 59 -36.21 15.37 -36.93
C SER A 59 -35.17 15.88 -37.93
N PRO A 60 -35.10 17.21 -38.16
CA PRO A 60 -34.14 17.82 -39.08
C PRO A 60 -32.69 17.43 -38.71
N PRO A 61 -31.78 17.35 -39.69
CA PRO A 61 -30.40 16.92 -39.46
C PRO A 61 -29.77 17.77 -38.37
N ARG A 62 -29.54 17.16 -37.20
CA ARG A 62 -28.76 17.80 -36.12
C ARG A 62 -27.37 18.08 -36.68
N LYS A 63 -27.01 19.36 -36.70
CA LYS A 63 -25.66 19.85 -37.03
C LYS A 63 -24.63 18.96 -36.34
N GLN A 64 -23.75 18.36 -37.15
CA GLN A 64 -22.67 17.53 -36.64
C GLN A 64 -21.86 18.34 -35.60
N PRO A 65 -21.46 17.74 -34.47
CA PRO A 65 -20.58 18.39 -33.52
C PRO A 65 -19.30 18.79 -34.28
N LYS A 66 -19.01 20.10 -34.22
CA LYS A 66 -17.86 20.77 -34.83
C LYS A 66 -16.61 19.90 -34.62
N GLN A 67 -16.14 19.26 -35.70
CA GLN A 67 -14.87 18.55 -35.67
C GLN A 67 -13.80 19.54 -35.25
N ARG A 68 -12.97 19.14 -34.28
CA ARG A 68 -11.79 19.92 -33.89
C ARG A 68 -10.86 20.01 -35.11
N PRO A 69 -10.19 21.17 -35.32
CA PRO A 69 -9.31 21.37 -36.47
C PRO A 69 -8.28 20.25 -36.54
N ARG A 70 -8.24 19.62 -37.71
CA ARG A 70 -7.38 18.51 -38.06
C ARG A 70 -6.18 19.11 -38.81
N ASP A 71 -5.32 19.80 -38.08
CA ASP A 71 -4.08 20.37 -38.60
C ASP A 71 -2.90 19.73 -37.88
N PHE A 72 -2.50 18.55 -38.37
CA PHE A 72 -1.12 18.04 -38.51
C PHE A 72 -1.22 16.55 -38.91
N GLU A 73 -1.50 16.30 -40.19
CA GLU A 73 -1.15 15.02 -40.82
C GLU A 73 0.34 15.13 -41.22
N GLY A 74 1.19 14.59 -40.36
CA GLY A 74 2.58 14.27 -40.62
C GLY A 74 2.86 12.96 -39.90
N GLU A 75 2.83 11.88 -40.69
CA GLU A 75 3.23 10.51 -40.41
C GLU A 75 4.08 10.28 -39.14
N GLU A 76 3.50 9.64 -38.12
CA GLU A 76 4.22 8.74 -37.20
C GLU A 76 3.22 7.93 -36.36
N ASP A 77 2.59 6.95 -37.01
CA ASP A 77 1.76 5.96 -36.32
C ASP A 77 2.64 4.95 -35.58
N GLY A 78 2.80 5.16 -34.28
CA GLY A 78 2.99 4.04 -33.36
C GLY A 78 3.95 4.24 -32.19
N GLU A 79 3.63 5.09 -31.20
CA GLU A 79 4.30 4.97 -29.87
C GLU A 79 3.61 5.64 -28.66
N ALA A 80 2.41 6.23 -28.80
CA ALA A 80 1.85 7.08 -27.72
C ALA A 80 0.94 6.37 -26.69
N GLU A 81 0.65 5.07 -26.81
CA GLU A 81 -0.26 4.37 -25.88
C GLU A 81 0.43 3.72 -24.65
N TRP A 82 1.75 3.75 -24.56
CA TRP A 82 2.50 2.93 -23.58
C TRP A 82 2.59 3.49 -22.15
N MET A 83 2.24 4.76 -21.89
CA MET A 83 2.46 5.39 -20.58
C MET A 83 1.19 5.71 -19.78
N GLY A 84 0.00 5.53 -20.35
CA GLY A 84 -1.29 5.83 -19.68
C GLY A 84 -1.95 4.66 -18.93
N GLY A 85 -1.57 3.43 -19.25
CA GLY A 85 -2.17 2.22 -18.67
C GLY A 85 -1.58 1.79 -17.32
N TYR A 86 -0.28 2.03 -17.11
CA TYR A 86 0.42 1.59 -15.91
C TYR A 86 -0.05 2.32 -14.64
N GLY A 87 -0.37 3.61 -14.72
CA GLY A 87 -0.88 4.36 -13.58
C GLY A 87 -2.28 3.90 -13.12
N ARG A 88 -3.11 3.41 -14.06
CA ARG A 88 -4.44 2.89 -13.75
C ARG A 88 -4.36 1.47 -13.20
N ARG A 89 -3.51 0.62 -13.80
CA ARG A 89 -3.28 -0.76 -13.34
C ARG A 89 -2.58 -0.79 -11.97
N ALA A 90 -1.63 0.10 -11.70
CA ALA A 90 -0.98 0.23 -10.40
C ALA A 90 -1.95 0.69 -9.29
N ARG A 91 -2.90 1.59 -9.61
CA ARG A 91 -3.96 1.98 -8.65
C ARG A 91 -4.92 0.83 -8.38
N GLU A 92 -5.35 0.11 -9.42
CA GLU A 92 -6.22 -1.07 -9.25
C GLU A 92 -5.53 -2.19 -8.47
N GLU A 93 -4.22 -2.37 -8.62
CA GLU A 93 -3.45 -3.38 -7.89
C GLU A 93 -3.25 -3.03 -6.41
N VAL A 94 -3.05 -1.74 -6.10
CA VAL A 94 -3.04 -1.26 -4.71
C VAL A 94 -4.42 -1.40 -4.07
N GLU A 95 -5.49 -0.99 -4.78
CA GLU A 95 -6.86 -1.11 -4.29
C GLU A 95 -7.27 -2.59 -4.08
N LYS A 96 -6.78 -3.49 -4.95
CA LYS A 96 -6.97 -4.95 -4.80
C LYS A 96 -6.22 -5.50 -3.58
N ARG A 97 -4.96 -5.13 -3.35
CA ARG A 97 -4.21 -5.54 -2.14
C ARG A 97 -4.85 -5.02 -0.86
N GLU A 98 -5.32 -3.76 -0.84
CA GLU A 98 -6.02 -3.20 0.30
C GLU A 98 -7.35 -3.92 0.57
N TRP A 99 -8.06 -4.32 -0.48
CA TRP A 99 -9.29 -5.12 -0.35
C TRP A 99 -9.00 -6.53 0.16
N ASP A 100 -7.96 -7.20 -0.34
CA ASP A 100 -7.56 -8.54 0.11
C ASP A 100 -7.07 -8.53 1.56
N ASP A 101 -6.29 -7.52 1.98
CA ASP A 101 -5.88 -7.33 3.38
C ASP A 101 -7.08 -7.08 4.29
N LYS A 102 -8.07 -6.32 3.82
CA LYS A 102 -9.32 -6.08 4.55
C LYS A 102 -10.15 -7.35 4.67
N MET A 103 -10.23 -8.15 3.62
CA MET A 103 -10.93 -9.44 3.65
C MET A 103 -10.21 -10.45 4.53
N ARG A 104 -8.87 -10.51 4.51
CA ARG A 104 -8.08 -11.30 5.45
C ARG A 104 -8.29 -10.84 6.88
N TRP A 105 -8.31 -9.54 7.14
CA TRP A 105 -8.56 -8.99 8.46
C TRP A 105 -9.96 -9.38 8.97
N MET A 106 -11.00 -9.23 8.14
CA MET A 106 -12.36 -9.65 8.50
C MET A 106 -12.51 -11.17 8.62
N ALA A 107 -11.79 -11.96 7.82
CA ALA A 107 -11.79 -13.41 7.91
C ALA A 107 -11.08 -13.92 9.18
N ASN A 108 -10.02 -13.22 9.62
CA ASN A 108 -9.35 -13.52 10.88
C ASN A 108 -10.17 -13.04 12.09
N GLU A 109 -11.06 -12.06 11.92
CA GLU A 109 -12.03 -11.62 12.94
C GLU A 109 -13.27 -12.53 13.03
N ALA A 110 -13.54 -13.35 12.01
CA ALA A 110 -14.62 -14.35 12.01
C ALA A 110 -14.20 -15.69 12.62
N SER A 111 -12.92 -15.85 12.98
CA SER A 111 -12.45 -16.86 13.93
C SER A 111 -12.88 -16.41 15.32
N ASP A 112 -14.11 -16.79 15.68
CA ASP A 112 -14.77 -16.53 16.95
C ASP A 112 -13.82 -16.71 18.15
N PRO A 113 -13.32 -15.62 18.78
CA PRO A 113 -12.49 -15.74 19.98
C PRO A 113 -13.31 -16.15 21.22
N PHE A 114 -14.62 -16.40 21.06
CA PHE A 114 -15.53 -16.91 22.10
C PHE A 114 -15.96 -18.36 21.87
N GLY A 115 -15.52 -19.01 20.80
CA GLY A 115 -15.77 -20.41 20.54
C GLY A 115 -14.77 -21.31 21.27
N ASP A 116 -15.16 -21.79 22.46
CA ASP A 116 -14.66 -23.03 23.09
C ASP A 116 -13.56 -22.91 24.17
N TRP A 117 -13.80 -22.12 25.24
CA TRP A 117 -13.19 -22.39 26.56
C TRP A 117 -14.22 -22.33 27.70
N PRO A 118 -14.16 -23.29 28.65
CA PRO A 118 -15.15 -23.44 29.68
C PRO A 118 -14.99 -22.36 30.75
N THR A 119 -16.15 -21.85 31.19
CA THR A 119 -16.42 -21.13 32.43
C THR A 119 -15.41 -21.43 33.54
N PHE A 120 -14.44 -20.54 33.82
CA PHE A 120 -13.95 -20.24 35.18
C PHE A 120 -13.08 -18.96 35.16
N GLY A 121 -13.47 -18.00 35.99
CA GLY A 121 -13.02 -16.62 35.89
C GLY A 121 -11.56 -16.34 36.29
N ARG A 122 -10.93 -15.40 35.60
CA ARG A 122 -9.99 -14.44 36.18
C ARG A 122 -9.78 -13.26 35.24
N ALA A 123 -9.86 -12.06 35.80
CA ALA A 123 -9.70 -10.79 35.12
C ALA A 123 -8.26 -10.58 34.61
N GLY A 124 -8.14 -10.13 33.36
CA GLY A 124 -6.92 -9.55 32.80
C GLY A 124 -7.24 -8.88 31.45
N PRO A 125 -6.95 -7.57 31.24
CA PRO A 125 -7.31 -6.87 30.02
C PRO A 125 -6.23 -7.04 28.95
N SER A 126 -6.36 -8.05 28.07
CA SER A 126 -5.56 -8.10 26.84
C SER A 126 -6.20 -7.20 25.77
N PHE A 127 -5.70 -5.97 25.67
CA PHE A 127 -6.05 -5.05 24.59
C PHE A 127 -5.44 -5.55 23.27
N SER A 128 -6.27 -6.07 22.37
CA SER A 128 -5.89 -6.31 20.98
C SER A 128 -5.47 -4.98 20.32
N HIS A 129 -4.24 -4.93 19.83
CA HIS A 129 -3.62 -3.71 19.31
C HIS A 129 -4.23 -3.35 17.94
N ILE A 130 -5.27 -2.52 17.92
CA ILE A 130 -5.82 -1.95 16.69
C ILE A 130 -4.75 -1.03 16.06
N PRO A 131 -4.34 -1.24 14.80
CA PRO A 131 -3.40 -0.36 14.11
C PRO A 131 -3.93 1.08 14.04
N GLU A 132 -3.05 2.05 14.29
CA GLU A 132 -3.38 3.46 14.49
C GLU A 132 -4.16 4.09 13.31
N ARG A 133 -3.95 3.60 12.09
CA ARG A 133 -4.64 4.05 10.86
C ARG A 133 -6.14 3.74 10.81
N TRP A 134 -6.63 2.82 11.64
CA TRP A 134 -8.04 2.41 11.70
C TRP A 134 -8.75 2.89 12.96
N ARG A 135 -8.09 3.68 13.83
CA ARG A 135 -8.76 4.30 14.97
C ARG A 135 -9.68 5.41 14.47
N PRO A 136 -11.00 5.35 14.69
CA PRO A 136 -11.85 6.50 14.47
C PRO A 136 -11.38 7.60 15.44
N SER A 137 -11.07 8.78 14.91
CA SER A 137 -10.79 9.99 15.68
C SER A 137 -12.02 10.33 16.52
N SER A 138 -12.05 9.76 17.72
CA SER A 138 -13.05 10.03 18.74
C SER A 138 -12.66 11.35 19.41
N PRO A 139 -13.61 12.29 19.61
CA PRO A 139 -13.35 13.48 20.39
C PRO A 139 -12.93 13.05 21.80
N SER A 140 -11.81 13.58 22.27
CA SER A 140 -11.21 13.29 23.56
C SER A 140 -12.22 13.55 24.68
N ILE A 141 -12.64 12.48 25.36
CA ILE A 141 -13.34 12.56 26.64
C ILE A 141 -12.35 13.17 27.67
N PRO A 142 -12.71 14.25 28.38
CA PRO A 142 -11.83 14.84 29.39
C PRO A 142 -11.57 13.83 30.51
N ARG A 143 -10.29 13.55 30.77
CA ARG A 143 -9.87 12.73 31.91
C ARG A 143 -10.20 13.49 33.21
N PRO A 144 -10.84 12.84 34.21
CA PRO A 144 -10.98 13.43 35.53
C PRO A 144 -9.59 13.58 36.19
N PRO A 145 -9.36 14.66 36.96
CA PRO A 145 -8.11 14.89 37.67
C PRO A 145 -8.04 13.99 38.90
N GLY A 146 -6.93 13.27 39.07
CA GLY A 146 -6.57 12.68 40.36
C GLY A 146 -6.56 11.15 40.40
N PHE A 147 -5.54 10.53 39.81
CA PHE A 147 -4.99 9.28 40.33
C PHE A 147 -3.47 9.34 40.12
N GLY A 148 -2.75 9.48 41.23
CA GLY A 148 -1.29 9.51 41.27
C GLY A 148 -0.65 8.15 40.96
N PRO A 149 0.66 8.11 40.72
CA PRO A 149 1.36 6.91 40.29
C PRO A 149 1.63 5.97 41.47
N PHE A 150 1.17 4.72 41.38
CA PHE A 150 1.66 3.63 42.22
C PHE A 150 3.00 3.11 41.67
N PRO A 151 4.01 2.85 42.52
CA PRO A 151 5.28 2.29 42.11
C PRO A 151 5.15 0.77 41.93
N PHE A 152 5.34 0.28 40.70
CA PHE A 152 5.59 -1.15 40.47
C PHE A 152 7.11 -1.39 40.34
N PRO A 153 7.66 -2.44 40.97
CA PRO A 153 9.08 -2.75 40.90
C PRO A 153 9.46 -3.40 39.54
N PRO A 154 10.75 -3.36 39.15
CA PRO A 154 11.21 -3.86 37.87
C PRO A 154 11.33 -5.40 37.87
N PHE A 155 10.57 -6.07 37.01
CA PHE A 155 10.78 -7.49 36.73
C PHE A 155 12.00 -7.67 35.81
N HIS A 156 13.01 -8.35 36.35
CA HIS A 156 14.17 -8.85 35.62
C HIS A 156 13.74 -9.91 34.61
N ASN A 157 14.16 -9.74 33.36
CA ASN A 157 13.89 -10.68 32.27
C ASN A 157 15.11 -11.61 32.13
N HIS A 158 15.03 -12.84 32.63
CA HIS A 158 16.04 -13.86 32.37
C HIS A 158 15.83 -14.46 30.98
N HIS A 159 16.82 -14.25 30.12
CA HIS A 159 16.98 -14.94 28.83
C HIS A 159 17.46 -16.37 29.09
N ILE A 160 16.60 -17.36 28.84
CA ILE A 160 17.01 -18.77 28.79
C ILE A 160 17.16 -19.15 27.33
N HIS A 161 18.40 -19.38 26.89
CA HIS A 161 18.71 -20.07 25.65
C HIS A 161 18.35 -21.55 25.81
N SER A 162 17.40 -22.04 25.00
CA SER A 162 17.10 -23.47 24.90
C SER A 162 17.36 -23.94 23.48
N THR A 163 18.60 -24.36 23.24
CA THR A 163 19.02 -25.16 22.09
C THR A 163 18.89 -26.63 22.42
N HIS A 164 17.92 -27.35 21.84
CA HIS A 164 18.02 -28.80 21.66
C HIS A 164 17.21 -29.22 20.43
N HIS A 165 17.92 -29.57 19.36
CA HIS A 165 17.42 -30.47 18.32
C HIS A 165 17.50 -31.90 18.84
N ALA A 166 16.35 -32.56 18.99
CA ALA A 166 16.25 -33.99 19.22
C ALA A 166 15.44 -34.61 18.08
N HIS A 167 16.04 -35.62 17.44
CA HIS A 167 15.43 -36.47 16.43
C HIS A 167 14.38 -37.40 17.06
N PRO A 168 13.22 -37.67 16.43
CA PRO A 168 12.35 -38.74 16.85
C PRO A 168 12.74 -40.06 16.18
N THR A 169 13.24 -41.00 16.98
CA THR A 169 13.27 -42.43 16.65
C THR A 169 11.89 -43.03 16.97
N HIS A 170 11.22 -43.58 15.95
CA HIS A 170 9.98 -44.32 16.16
C HIS A 170 10.29 -45.73 16.67
N HIS A 171 9.99 -45.98 17.94
CA HIS A 171 9.90 -47.31 18.53
C HIS A 171 8.47 -47.85 18.38
N THR A 172 8.34 -48.94 17.64
CA THR A 172 7.12 -49.73 17.53
C THR A 172 7.01 -50.69 18.70
N HIS A 173 6.20 -50.35 19.72
CA HIS A 173 5.75 -51.33 20.70
C HIS A 173 4.31 -51.73 20.42
N SER A 174 4.19 -52.95 19.90
CA SER A 174 2.98 -53.77 19.90
C SER A 174 2.66 -54.15 21.34
N THR A 175 1.56 -53.63 21.88
CA THR A 175 0.95 -54.12 23.12
C THR A 175 -0.39 -54.72 22.79
N HIS A 176 -0.42 -56.06 22.76
CA HIS A 176 -1.63 -56.87 22.71
C HIS A 176 -2.55 -56.52 23.89
N HIS A 177 -3.69 -55.87 23.60
CA HIS A 177 -4.75 -55.69 24.58
C HIS A 177 -5.79 -56.81 24.45
N THR A 178 -5.98 -57.47 25.58
CA THR A 178 -6.93 -58.55 25.85
C THR A 178 -8.37 -58.16 25.54
N HIS A 179 -9.09 -59.08 24.90
CA HIS A 179 -10.50 -59.00 24.53
C HIS A 179 -11.42 -58.84 25.76
N SER A 180 -11.79 -57.59 26.05
CA SER A 180 -13.00 -57.28 26.82
C SER A 180 -14.16 -57.17 25.82
N THR A 181 -15.10 -58.11 25.88
CA THR A 181 -16.38 -58.08 25.16
C THR A 181 -17.32 -57.02 25.74
N ARG A 182 -16.86 -55.76 25.82
CA ARG A 182 -17.77 -54.62 25.88
C ARG A 182 -18.39 -54.50 24.50
N ARG A 183 -19.69 -54.81 24.39
CA ARG A 183 -20.48 -54.42 23.22
C ARG A 183 -20.23 -52.95 22.99
N ASN A 184 -19.58 -52.64 21.87
CA ASN A 184 -19.21 -51.28 21.53
C ASN A 184 -20.52 -50.57 21.18
N PRO A 185 -20.93 -49.51 21.89
CA PRO A 185 -22.18 -48.80 21.59
C PRO A 185 -22.20 -48.20 20.16
N LEU A 186 -21.06 -48.22 19.44
CA LEU A 186 -21.01 -47.93 18.01
C LEU A 186 -21.63 -49.02 17.12
N ASP A 187 -21.74 -50.27 17.57
CA ASP A 187 -22.36 -51.37 16.80
C ASP A 187 -23.90 -51.37 16.90
N GLU A 188 -24.49 -50.51 17.75
CA GLU A 188 -25.96 -50.36 17.90
C GLU A 188 -26.53 -49.20 17.07
N VAL A 189 -25.68 -48.51 16.30
CA VAL A 189 -26.08 -47.40 15.44
C VAL A 189 -25.81 -47.79 13.98
N ASP A 190 -26.84 -47.69 13.15
CA ASP A 190 -26.70 -47.84 11.69
C ASP A 190 -25.59 -46.88 11.20
N PRO A 191 -24.74 -47.21 10.18
CA PRO A 191 -23.76 -46.29 9.57
C PRO A 191 -24.24 -44.85 9.27
N TYR A 192 -25.54 -44.59 9.31
CA TYR A 192 -26.16 -43.27 9.16
C TYR A 192 -26.53 -42.57 10.48
N GLY A 193 -26.13 -43.09 11.64
CA GLY A 193 -26.38 -42.45 12.93
C GLY A 193 -27.81 -42.63 13.48
N ILE A 194 -28.62 -43.50 12.85
CA ILE A 194 -30.01 -43.72 13.27
C ILE A 194 -30.03 -44.83 14.32
N PRO A 195 -30.52 -44.56 15.54
CA PRO A 195 -30.66 -45.59 16.57
C PRO A 195 -31.65 -46.64 16.09
N ILE A 196 -31.24 -47.91 16.11
CA ILE A 196 -32.10 -49.03 15.70
C ILE A 196 -33.14 -49.23 16.81
N PRO A 197 -34.44 -48.99 16.56
CA PRO A 197 -35.47 -49.14 17.57
C PRO A 197 -35.59 -50.61 17.99
N SER A 198 -35.85 -50.85 19.27
CA SER A 198 -36.02 -52.20 19.79
C SER A 198 -37.26 -52.86 19.17
N LEU A 199 -37.05 -53.91 18.37
CA LEU A 199 -38.06 -54.58 17.53
C LEU A 199 -39.26 -55.18 18.30
N GLY A 200 -39.21 -55.25 19.63
CA GLY A 200 -40.21 -55.95 20.44
C GLY A 200 -41.49 -55.17 20.80
N HIS A 201 -41.54 -53.85 20.59
CA HIS A 201 -42.65 -53.02 21.09
C HIS A 201 -43.26 -52.05 20.06
N MET A 202 -42.84 -52.12 18.81
CA MET A 202 -43.26 -51.16 17.79
C MET A 202 -44.50 -51.66 17.04
N THR A 203 -45.50 -50.80 16.89
CA THR A 203 -46.71 -51.12 16.11
C THR A 203 -46.39 -51.19 14.62
N ASP A 204 -47.17 -51.94 13.82
CA ASP A 204 -46.92 -52.10 12.38
C ASP A 204 -46.86 -50.76 11.62
N ASN A 205 -47.63 -49.76 12.07
CA ASN A 205 -47.59 -48.40 11.52
C ASN A 205 -46.28 -47.68 11.84
N GLU A 206 -45.74 -47.85 13.04
CA GLU A 206 -44.45 -47.28 13.42
C GLU A 206 -43.30 -47.97 12.68
N TYR A 207 -43.37 -49.28 12.46
CA TYR A 207 -42.39 -50.03 11.65
C TYR A 207 -42.36 -49.56 10.19
N THR A 208 -43.53 -49.39 9.56
CA THR A 208 -43.59 -48.89 8.17
C THR A 208 -43.09 -47.46 8.05
N ASN A 209 -43.35 -46.60 9.04
CA ASN A 209 -42.79 -45.25 9.09
C ASN A 209 -41.28 -45.26 9.29
N PHE A 210 -40.76 -46.10 10.20
CA PHE A 210 -39.32 -46.25 10.41
C PHE A 210 -38.59 -46.72 9.15
N VAL A 211 -39.12 -47.70 8.42
CA VAL A 211 -38.53 -48.16 7.15
C VAL A 211 -38.56 -47.04 6.10
N ARG A 212 -39.65 -46.27 6.03
CA ARG A 212 -39.77 -45.14 5.10
C ARG A 212 -38.77 -44.03 5.43
N GLU A 213 -38.67 -43.66 6.71
CA GLU A 213 -37.73 -42.65 7.20
C GLU A 213 -36.27 -43.09 6.99
N GLY A 214 -35.94 -44.35 7.30
CA GLY A 214 -34.61 -44.92 7.05
C GLY A 214 -34.24 -44.97 5.56
N MET A 215 -35.21 -45.15 4.66
CA MET A 215 -34.98 -45.06 3.22
C MET A 215 -34.76 -43.62 2.75
N TYR A 216 -35.52 -42.65 3.27
CA TYR A 216 -35.31 -41.23 2.95
C TYR A 216 -33.99 -40.70 3.51
N ALA A 217 -33.61 -41.10 4.72
CA ALA A 217 -32.35 -40.71 5.33
C ALA A 217 -31.14 -41.20 4.50
N ARG A 218 -31.18 -42.44 4.02
CA ARG A 218 -30.15 -42.99 3.12
C ARG A 218 -30.05 -42.22 1.81
N ARG A 219 -31.17 -41.95 1.14
CA ARG A 219 -31.18 -41.17 -0.11
C ARG A 219 -30.65 -39.75 0.10
N ARG A 220 -31.00 -39.10 1.20
CA ARG A 220 -30.54 -37.73 1.52
C ARG A 220 -29.05 -37.71 1.90
N ALA A 221 -28.57 -38.73 2.60
CA ALA A 221 -27.15 -38.90 2.92
C ALA A 221 -26.32 -39.10 1.64
N GLU A 222 -26.79 -39.94 0.72
CA GLU A 222 -26.18 -40.11 -0.60
C GLU A 222 -26.18 -38.82 -1.42
N GLU A 223 -27.29 -38.08 -1.42
CA GLU A 223 -27.40 -36.78 -2.10
C GLU A 223 -26.43 -35.75 -1.50
N MET A 224 -26.32 -35.67 -0.17
CA MET A 224 -25.36 -34.81 0.52
C MET A 224 -23.91 -35.18 0.19
N PHE A 225 -23.60 -36.47 0.16
CA PHE A 225 -22.25 -36.95 -0.19
C PHE A 225 -21.92 -36.69 -1.68
N ALA A 226 -22.89 -36.85 -2.58
CA ALA A 226 -22.74 -36.50 -3.99
C ALA A 226 -22.54 -34.99 -4.18
N ALA A 227 -23.31 -34.16 -3.47
CA ALA A 227 -23.16 -32.71 -3.46
C ALA A 227 -21.78 -32.28 -2.91
N GLU A 228 -21.30 -32.93 -1.85
CA GLU A 228 -19.97 -32.66 -1.29
C GLU A 228 -18.85 -33.07 -2.27
N ARG A 229 -18.96 -34.23 -2.92
CA ARG A 229 -18.01 -34.66 -3.95
C ARG A 229 -17.93 -33.65 -5.09
N HIS A 230 -19.09 -33.17 -5.56
CA HIS A 230 -19.16 -32.16 -6.61
C HIS A 230 -18.59 -30.80 -6.16
N ARG A 231 -18.75 -30.43 -4.87
CA ARG A 231 -18.12 -29.23 -4.32
C ARG A 231 -16.60 -29.36 -4.30
N ARG A 232 -16.06 -30.49 -3.82
CA ARG A 232 -14.63 -30.77 -3.79
C ARG A 232 -14.01 -30.80 -5.20
N GLU A 233 -14.71 -31.38 -6.17
CA GLU A 233 -14.27 -31.39 -7.57
C GLU A 233 -14.20 -29.98 -8.17
N ARG A 234 -15.22 -29.14 -7.91
CA ARG A 234 -15.23 -27.74 -8.36
C ARG A 234 -14.08 -26.94 -7.74
N GLU A 235 -13.85 -27.09 -6.44
CA GLU A 235 -12.74 -26.44 -5.74
C GLU A 235 -11.37 -26.92 -6.26
N ALA A 236 -11.20 -28.22 -6.51
CA ALA A 236 -9.97 -28.78 -7.07
C ALA A 236 -9.70 -28.22 -8.48
N ARG A 237 -10.74 -28.16 -9.32
CA ARG A 237 -10.66 -27.59 -10.67
C ARG A 237 -10.35 -26.10 -10.65
N GLU A 238 -10.82 -25.35 -9.65
CA GLU A 238 -10.52 -23.93 -9.50
C GLU A 238 -9.07 -23.70 -9.05
N ARG A 239 -8.57 -24.48 -8.08
CA ARG A 239 -7.16 -24.44 -7.67
C ARG A 239 -6.22 -24.79 -8.82
N GLU A 240 -6.57 -25.76 -9.65
CA GLU A 240 -5.78 -26.10 -10.83
C GLU A 240 -5.70 -24.93 -11.83
N ARG A 241 -6.82 -24.23 -12.08
CA ARG A 241 -6.86 -23.03 -12.93
C ARG A 241 -6.11 -21.84 -12.33
N GLU A 242 -6.02 -21.75 -11.02
CA GLU A 242 -5.24 -20.71 -10.32
C GLU A 242 -3.74 -20.98 -10.45
N ILE A 243 -3.31 -22.21 -10.19
CA ILE A 243 -1.91 -22.65 -10.37
C ILE A 243 -1.46 -22.43 -11.83
N GLU A 244 -2.34 -22.72 -12.81
CA GLU A 244 -2.02 -22.48 -14.22
C GLU A 244 -1.86 -20.99 -14.55
N ARG A 245 -2.73 -20.13 -13.99
CA ARG A 245 -2.65 -18.67 -14.14
C ARG A 245 -1.38 -18.11 -13.51
N GLU A 246 -1.06 -18.50 -12.29
CA GLU A 246 0.17 -18.08 -11.61
C GLU A 246 1.42 -18.53 -12.39
N LYS A 247 1.42 -19.76 -12.92
CA LYS A 247 2.51 -20.26 -13.77
C LYS A 247 2.66 -19.47 -15.06
N ARG A 248 1.56 -18.95 -15.62
CA ARG A 248 1.56 -18.09 -16.82
C ARG A 248 2.09 -16.70 -16.51
N GLU A 249 1.64 -16.09 -15.42
CA GLU A 249 2.10 -14.77 -14.95
C GLU A 249 3.60 -14.81 -14.59
N ARG A 250 4.05 -15.83 -13.88
CA ARG A 250 5.48 -16.02 -13.54
C ARG A 250 6.36 -16.21 -14.78
N LYS A 251 5.83 -16.82 -15.84
CA LYS A 251 6.53 -16.93 -17.13
C LYS A 251 6.58 -15.57 -17.85
N GLU A 252 5.49 -14.80 -17.82
CA GLU A 252 5.42 -13.47 -18.42
C GLU A 252 6.33 -12.46 -17.70
N GLU A 253 6.34 -12.48 -16.37
CA GLU A 253 7.24 -11.68 -15.54
C GLU A 253 8.71 -12.00 -15.83
N LYS A 254 9.06 -13.29 -15.93
CA LYS A 254 10.41 -13.70 -16.36
C LYS A 254 10.76 -13.19 -17.76
N ARG A 255 9.81 -13.14 -18.69
CA ARG A 255 10.05 -12.56 -20.02
C ARG A 255 10.22 -11.05 -19.96
N ARG A 256 9.47 -10.35 -19.10
CA ARG A 256 9.57 -8.91 -18.89
C ARG A 256 10.93 -8.54 -18.28
N HIS A 257 11.32 -9.22 -17.21
CA HIS A 257 12.62 -9.03 -16.57
C HIS A 257 13.78 -9.32 -17.53
N ARG A 258 13.65 -10.33 -18.39
CA ARG A 258 14.65 -10.61 -19.43
C ARG A 258 14.77 -9.47 -20.44
N ARG A 259 13.64 -8.91 -20.92
CA ARG A 259 13.66 -7.74 -21.83
C ARG A 259 14.26 -6.51 -21.18
N GLU A 260 13.88 -6.22 -19.94
CA GLU A 260 14.41 -5.07 -19.18
C GLU A 260 15.92 -5.20 -18.95
N ARG A 261 16.41 -6.41 -18.65
CA ARG A 261 17.85 -6.69 -18.55
C ARG A 261 18.57 -6.50 -19.89
N GLU A 262 18.00 -7.00 -20.98
CA GLU A 262 18.55 -6.83 -22.35
C GLU A 262 18.54 -5.34 -22.77
N GLU A 263 17.52 -4.57 -22.42
CA GLU A 263 17.45 -3.12 -22.65
C GLU A 263 18.47 -2.35 -21.83
N TYR A 264 18.62 -2.66 -20.54
CA TYR A 264 19.63 -2.07 -19.68
C TYR A 264 21.04 -2.35 -20.22
N GLU A 265 21.30 -3.57 -20.67
CA GLU A 265 22.58 -3.95 -21.27
C GLU A 265 22.82 -3.24 -22.62
N ARG A 266 21.79 -3.09 -23.46
CA ARG A 266 21.86 -2.26 -24.67
C ARG A 266 22.13 -0.79 -24.35
N HIS A 267 21.49 -0.24 -23.33
CA HIS A 267 21.71 1.14 -22.90
C HIS A 267 23.14 1.32 -22.38
N ARG A 268 23.63 0.37 -21.61
CA ARG A 268 25.02 0.33 -21.14
C ARG A 268 26.00 0.24 -22.30
N ALA A 269 25.75 -0.62 -23.29
CA ALA A 269 26.58 -0.76 -24.48
C ALA A 269 26.63 0.54 -25.30
N ARG A 270 25.48 1.19 -25.55
CA ARG A 270 25.41 2.50 -26.21
C ARG A 270 26.17 3.58 -25.44
N SER A 271 26.06 3.57 -24.11
CA SER A 271 26.77 4.53 -23.25
C SER A 271 28.28 4.29 -23.28
N SER A 272 28.74 3.02 -23.32
CA SER A 272 30.17 2.71 -23.46
C SER A 272 30.72 3.02 -24.85
N GLU A 273 29.92 2.84 -25.90
CA GLU A 273 30.33 3.12 -27.28
C GLU A 273 30.33 4.62 -27.59
N SER A 274 29.37 5.37 -27.02
CA SER A 274 29.40 6.86 -27.03
C SER A 274 30.49 7.42 -26.11
N SER A 275 30.95 6.65 -25.14
CA SER A 275 32.18 6.91 -24.39
C SER A 275 33.40 6.35 -25.13
N SER A 276 33.45 6.57 -26.45
CA SER A 276 34.71 6.47 -27.20
C SER A 276 35.75 7.25 -26.40
N PRO A 277 36.92 6.65 -26.08
CA PRO A 277 37.92 7.29 -25.24
C PRO A 277 38.37 8.58 -25.93
N ILE A 278 37.73 9.68 -25.53
CA ILE A 278 38.18 11.02 -25.87
C ILE A 278 39.64 11.04 -25.44
N PRO A 279 40.59 11.31 -26.35
CA PRO A 279 42.00 11.36 -26.00
C PRO A 279 42.11 12.26 -24.78
N ILE A 280 42.72 11.71 -23.73
CA ILE A 280 42.88 12.31 -22.40
C ILE A 280 43.46 13.69 -22.61
N SER A 281 42.57 14.66 -22.79
CA SER A 281 42.87 16.06 -22.73
C SER A 281 43.16 16.23 -21.25
N HIS A 282 44.41 16.54 -20.97
CA HIS A 282 44.93 16.83 -19.65
C HIS A 282 43.86 17.50 -18.77
N PRO A 283 43.75 17.16 -17.47
CA PRO A 283 42.78 17.73 -16.54
C PRO A 283 43.04 19.22 -16.31
N HIS A 284 42.84 20.03 -17.34
CA HIS A 284 42.72 21.46 -17.26
C HIS A 284 41.30 21.73 -16.82
N THR A 285 41.15 21.79 -15.50
CA THR A 285 40.20 22.66 -14.83
C THR A 285 38.78 22.47 -15.34
N ALA A 286 38.13 21.38 -14.94
CA ALA A 286 36.67 21.35 -14.89
C ALA A 286 36.24 22.66 -14.21
N PRO A 287 35.54 23.57 -14.90
CA PRO A 287 35.23 24.89 -14.38
C PRO A 287 34.56 24.64 -13.05
N HIS A 288 35.14 25.18 -11.98
CA HIS A 288 34.66 25.02 -10.61
C HIS A 288 33.14 25.21 -10.62
N SER A 289 32.41 24.09 -10.70
CA SER A 289 30.97 24.09 -10.64
C SER A 289 30.68 24.76 -9.31
N THR A 290 30.19 25.98 -9.38
CA THR A 290 30.00 26.85 -8.23
C THR A 290 29.25 26.03 -7.20
N LEU A 291 29.88 25.83 -6.04
CA LEU A 291 29.32 25.00 -4.96
C LEU A 291 27.94 25.50 -4.50
N ASP A 292 27.58 26.71 -4.94
CA ASP A 292 26.36 27.45 -4.67
C ASP A 292 25.31 27.33 -5.79
N ASP A 293 25.45 26.41 -6.74
CA ASP A 293 24.43 26.15 -7.77
C ASP A 293 23.11 25.66 -7.10
N PRO A 294 22.03 26.47 -7.12
CA PRO A 294 20.78 26.11 -6.48
C PRO A 294 20.14 24.85 -7.10
N ALA A 295 20.46 24.51 -8.35
CA ALA A 295 19.94 23.32 -9.03
C ALA A 295 20.49 22.02 -8.42
N LYS A 296 21.73 22.05 -7.90
CA LYS A 296 22.42 20.88 -7.32
C LYS A 296 22.15 20.70 -5.83
N TYR A 297 21.52 21.69 -5.20
CA TYR A 297 21.23 21.68 -3.76
C TYR A 297 20.52 20.40 -3.32
N PHE A 298 19.41 20.04 -3.99
CA PHE A 298 18.65 18.84 -3.66
C PHE A 298 19.41 17.55 -3.99
N THR A 299 20.11 17.50 -5.13
CA THR A 299 20.93 16.33 -5.49
C THR A 299 22.00 16.05 -4.43
N ARG A 300 22.70 17.08 -3.97
CA ARG A 300 23.70 16.96 -2.89
C ARG A 300 23.07 16.51 -1.59
N TRP A 301 21.89 17.05 -1.29
CA TRP A 301 21.15 16.67 -0.10
C TRP A 301 20.68 15.21 -0.14
N ASP A 302 20.16 14.75 -1.27
CA ASP A 302 19.74 13.37 -1.48
C ASP A 302 20.93 12.41 -1.40
N SER A 303 22.10 12.81 -1.90
CA SER A 303 23.35 12.04 -1.70
C SER A 303 23.69 11.88 -0.21
N LEU A 304 23.47 12.92 0.61
CA LEU A 304 23.66 12.83 2.07
C LEU A 304 22.60 11.92 2.72
N GLN A 305 21.35 11.96 2.26
CA GLN A 305 20.27 11.16 2.85
C GLN A 305 20.33 9.68 2.49
N THR A 306 20.68 9.35 1.25
CA THR A 306 20.61 7.99 0.71
C THR A 306 21.56 7.04 1.43
N GLY A 307 22.64 7.56 2.03
CA GLY A 307 23.50 6.77 2.92
C GLY A 307 24.13 5.54 2.27
N GLY A 308 24.26 5.52 0.94
CA GLY A 308 24.91 4.44 0.22
C GLY A 308 26.42 4.55 0.33
N GLU A 309 27.08 3.43 0.70
CA GLU A 309 28.51 3.01 0.63
C GLU A 309 29.62 4.00 1.10
N VAL A 310 29.34 5.29 1.17
CA VAL A 310 30.19 6.39 1.63
C VAL A 310 30.02 6.60 3.15
N GLU A 311 29.72 5.54 3.90
CA GLU A 311 29.70 5.62 5.38
C GLU A 311 31.09 5.90 5.97
N SER A 312 32.15 5.69 5.19
CA SER A 312 33.54 5.86 5.62
C SER A 312 34.10 7.27 5.49
N THR A 313 33.39 8.21 4.85
CA THR A 313 33.93 9.56 4.63
C THR A 313 33.49 10.50 5.74
N GLU A 314 34.45 10.95 6.55
CA GLU A 314 34.22 11.96 7.59
C GLU A 314 33.73 13.28 6.96
N LEU A 315 32.44 13.61 7.16
CA LEU A 315 31.87 14.86 6.65
C LEU A 315 32.40 16.05 7.45
N ARG A 316 32.82 17.10 6.75
CA ARG A 316 33.20 18.40 7.34
C ARG A 316 32.00 19.34 7.36
N PHE A 317 32.14 20.42 8.13
CA PHE A 317 31.13 21.49 8.14
C PHE A 317 30.82 22.04 6.72
N ASP A 318 31.84 22.15 5.86
CA ASP A 318 31.70 22.73 4.51
C ASP A 318 31.05 21.78 3.48
N ASP A 319 30.98 20.48 3.76
CA ASP A 319 30.43 19.48 2.82
C ASP A 319 28.90 19.48 2.83
N ILE A 320 28.31 19.88 3.96
CA ILE A 320 26.87 20.03 4.14
C ILE A 320 26.38 21.18 3.24
N PRO A 321 25.38 20.95 2.38
CA PRO A 321 24.85 21.99 1.51
C PRO A 321 23.94 22.92 2.34
N TRP A 322 24.55 23.85 3.07
CA TRP A 322 23.84 24.88 3.81
C TRP A 322 23.01 25.75 2.85
N PRO A 323 21.78 26.16 3.21
CA PRO A 323 20.90 26.95 2.35
C PRO A 323 21.29 28.44 2.30
N VAL A 324 22.58 28.73 2.07
CA VAL A 324 23.14 30.08 2.00
C VAL A 324 24.07 30.18 0.81
N PHE A 325 24.12 31.35 0.17
CA PHE A 325 25.18 31.63 -0.78
C PHE A 325 26.50 31.78 -0.03
N ARG A 326 27.54 31.07 -0.45
CA ARG A 326 28.88 31.41 0.01
C ARG A 326 29.17 32.84 -0.44
N PRO A 327 29.79 33.68 0.41
CA PRO A 327 30.32 34.95 -0.05
C PRO A 327 31.29 34.61 -1.18
N SER A 328 30.86 34.87 -2.42
CA SER A 328 31.77 34.78 -3.56
C SER A 328 32.86 35.78 -3.24
N ALA A 329 34.09 35.31 -3.07
CA ALA A 329 35.27 36.15 -2.97
C ALA A 329 35.41 36.91 -4.29
N ARG A 330 34.58 37.94 -4.49
CA ARG A 330 34.61 38.84 -5.63
C ARG A 330 35.92 39.62 -5.49
N GLY A 331 36.97 39.09 -6.10
CA GLY A 331 38.24 39.79 -6.32
C GLY A 331 39.44 39.35 -5.47
N GLY A 332 39.31 38.33 -4.62
CA GLY A 332 40.45 37.82 -3.84
C GLY A 332 41.17 36.70 -4.58
N LEU A 333 42.36 36.97 -5.14
CA LEU A 333 43.28 35.98 -5.74
C LEU A 333 43.79 34.90 -4.75
N SER A 334 43.29 34.90 -3.51
CA SER A 334 43.66 33.92 -2.50
C SER A 334 42.70 32.74 -2.60
N GLY A 335 43.17 31.62 -3.16
CA GLY A 335 42.44 30.34 -3.25
C GLY A 335 42.10 29.69 -1.90
N SER A 336 42.06 30.47 -0.82
CA SER A 336 41.54 30.05 0.47
C SER A 336 40.02 29.93 0.34
N ARG A 337 39.52 28.68 0.39
CA ARG A 337 38.10 28.42 0.58
C ARG A 337 37.69 29.04 1.91
N GLU A 338 37.10 30.23 1.88
CA GLU A 338 36.46 30.81 3.05
C GLU A 338 35.40 29.81 3.53
N SER A 339 35.65 29.23 4.70
CA SER A 339 34.73 28.31 5.34
C SER A 339 33.44 29.06 5.66
N ILE A 340 32.29 28.43 5.45
CA ILE A 340 31.02 29.05 5.82
C ILE A 340 31.06 29.35 7.33
N LEU A 341 30.89 30.63 7.68
CA LEU A 341 30.77 31.08 9.06
C LEU A 341 29.31 31.03 9.48
N LEU A 342 29.04 30.74 10.75
CA LEU A 342 27.66 30.68 11.28
C LEU A 342 26.93 32.02 11.08
N ASP A 343 27.66 33.14 11.15
CA ASP A 343 27.15 34.49 10.96
C ASP A 343 26.61 34.76 9.54
N THR A 344 27.00 33.94 8.55
CA THR A 344 26.47 34.06 7.18
C THR A 344 25.05 33.52 7.05
N ILE A 345 24.59 32.73 8.02
CA ILE A 345 23.25 32.12 8.07
C ILE A 345 22.26 33.13 8.63
N THR A 346 22.02 34.18 7.83
CA THR A 346 21.04 35.23 8.11
C THR A 346 19.73 34.97 7.35
N LEU A 347 18.63 35.55 7.84
CA LEU A 347 17.31 35.45 7.20
C LEU A 347 17.34 35.90 5.73
N GLU A 348 18.08 36.97 5.43
CA GLU A 348 18.17 37.54 4.08
C GLU A 348 18.92 36.60 3.11
N ASN A 349 20.05 36.03 3.55
CA ASN A 349 20.83 35.11 2.74
C ASN A 349 20.06 33.83 2.45
N VAL A 350 19.42 33.24 3.47
CA VAL A 350 18.60 32.03 3.31
C VAL A 350 17.41 32.30 2.41
N ARG A 351 16.73 33.45 2.58
CA ARG A 351 15.61 33.86 1.72
C ARG A 351 16.03 33.97 0.27
N LYS A 352 17.13 34.68 -0.01
CA LYS A 352 17.65 34.85 -1.36
C LYS A 352 17.99 33.50 -2.00
N PHE A 353 18.62 32.61 -1.24
CA PHE A 353 19.00 31.28 -1.72
C PHE A 353 17.77 30.41 -2.02
N MET A 354 16.80 30.36 -1.11
CA MET A 354 15.55 29.59 -1.31
C MET A 354 14.72 30.12 -2.49
N MET A 355 14.72 31.44 -2.74
CA MET A 355 14.09 32.01 -3.94
C MET A 355 14.77 31.54 -5.23
N ALA A 356 16.10 31.49 -5.25
CA ALA A 356 16.83 30.96 -6.39
C ALA A 356 16.48 29.49 -6.62
N VAL A 357 16.53 28.65 -5.57
CA VAL A 357 16.14 27.23 -5.65
C VAL A 357 14.71 27.08 -6.19
N ALA A 358 13.74 27.83 -5.67
CA ALA A 358 12.35 27.78 -6.12
C ALA A 358 12.18 28.18 -7.59
N ASN A 359 12.96 29.15 -8.07
CA ASN A 359 12.97 29.53 -9.49
C ASN A 359 13.50 28.39 -10.36
N HIS A 360 14.57 27.69 -9.95
CA HIS A 360 15.11 26.55 -10.69
C HIS A 360 14.12 25.37 -10.73
N SER A 361 13.47 25.03 -9.62
CA SER A 361 12.46 23.96 -9.58
C SER A 361 11.19 24.26 -10.38
N SER A 362 10.90 25.55 -10.64
CA SER A 362 9.74 25.93 -11.44
C SER A 362 9.90 25.58 -12.92
N HIS A 363 11.14 25.50 -13.42
CA HIS A 363 11.42 25.16 -14.81
C HIS A 363 11.15 23.68 -15.12
N SER A 364 11.23 22.79 -14.12
CA SER A 364 10.98 21.36 -14.32
C SER A 364 9.51 20.97 -14.20
N ASN A 365 8.68 21.77 -13.54
CA ASN A 365 7.28 21.45 -13.23
C ASN A 365 6.34 22.61 -13.63
N SER A 366 6.03 22.70 -14.92
CA SER A 366 5.34 23.83 -15.59
C SER A 366 3.87 24.09 -15.21
N SER A 367 3.31 23.42 -14.20
CA SER A 367 1.85 23.43 -13.94
C SER A 367 1.43 23.76 -12.51
N SER A 368 2.34 24.28 -11.67
CA SER A 368 1.95 24.66 -10.30
C SER A 368 1.16 25.97 -10.26
N ALA A 369 -0.16 25.88 -9.99
CA ALA A 369 -1.09 27.00 -9.88
C ALA A 369 -0.81 28.01 -8.73
N GLY A 370 0.35 27.92 -8.06
CA GLY A 370 0.71 28.73 -6.89
C GLY A 370 1.74 29.83 -7.15
N GLY A 371 2.23 29.97 -8.40
CA GLY A 371 3.28 30.92 -8.75
C GLY A 371 4.59 30.70 -7.99
N ILE A 372 5.50 31.68 -8.10
CA ILE A 372 6.83 31.63 -7.46
C ILE A 372 6.72 31.50 -5.94
N MET A 373 5.77 32.20 -5.30
CA MET A 373 5.56 32.13 -3.85
C MET A 373 5.05 30.75 -3.38
N GLY A 374 4.17 30.12 -4.16
CA GLY A 374 3.72 28.76 -3.88
C GLY A 374 4.87 27.75 -3.95
N ASN A 375 5.79 27.92 -4.90
CA ASN A 375 6.99 27.09 -5.02
C ASN A 375 7.99 27.37 -3.89
N LEU A 376 8.21 28.64 -3.53
CA LEU A 376 9.03 29.02 -2.37
C LEU A 376 8.52 28.36 -1.08
N ARG A 377 7.21 28.45 -0.78
CA ARG A 377 6.62 27.80 0.41
C ARG A 377 6.78 26.27 0.39
N LYS A 378 6.81 25.63 -0.78
CA LYS A 378 7.05 24.18 -0.90
C LYS A 378 8.52 23.85 -0.63
N THR A 379 9.44 24.56 -1.30
CA THR A 379 10.89 24.44 -1.13
C THR A 379 11.30 24.66 0.33
N VAL A 380 10.81 25.72 0.97
CA VAL A 380 11.10 26.02 2.39
C VAL A 380 10.59 24.90 3.30
N ARG A 381 9.36 24.40 3.11
CA ARG A 381 8.82 23.27 3.90
C ARG A 381 9.61 21.98 3.71
N GLU A 382 10.17 21.75 2.54
CA GLU A 382 11.05 20.61 2.28
C GLU A 382 12.40 20.78 2.99
N THR A 383 13.00 21.97 2.88
CA THR A 383 14.22 22.31 3.60
C THR A 383 14.05 22.20 5.12
N ILE A 384 12.90 22.61 5.69
CA ILE A 384 12.62 22.43 7.13
C ILE A 384 12.58 20.94 7.52
N ARG A 385 11.96 20.09 6.70
CA ARG A 385 11.93 18.63 6.95
C ARG A 385 13.34 18.03 6.94
N ASN A 386 14.21 18.58 6.12
CA ASN A 386 15.60 18.19 5.94
C ASN A 386 16.49 18.65 7.11
N PHE A 387 16.33 19.89 7.57
CA PHE A 387 17.06 20.48 8.70
C PHE A 387 16.31 20.36 10.04
N HIS A 388 15.38 19.41 10.17
CA HIS A 388 14.75 19.14 11.46
C HIS A 388 15.80 18.52 12.41
N PRO A 389 16.01 19.06 13.64
CA PRO A 389 17.13 18.66 14.49
C PRO A 389 17.17 17.15 14.73
N ASP A 390 16.04 16.51 15.02
CA ASP A 390 15.95 15.07 15.24
C ASP A 390 16.38 14.22 14.02
N ARG A 391 15.91 14.57 12.81
CA ARG A 391 16.25 13.85 11.57
C ARG A 391 17.67 14.13 11.12
N PHE A 392 18.11 15.37 11.31
CA PHE A 392 19.44 15.80 10.95
C PHE A 392 20.50 15.14 11.84
N HIS A 393 20.29 15.12 13.16
CA HIS A 393 21.20 14.49 14.11
C HIS A 393 21.31 12.97 13.89
N SER A 394 20.18 12.30 13.64
CA SER A 394 20.18 10.85 13.44
C SER A 394 20.88 10.41 12.15
N ARG A 395 20.79 11.20 11.07
CA ARG A 395 21.30 10.83 9.73
C ARG A 395 22.66 11.43 9.40
N VAL A 396 22.85 12.73 9.62
CA VAL A 396 24.03 13.48 9.16
C VAL A 396 25.09 13.55 10.25
N LEU A 397 24.71 13.90 11.49
CA LEU A 397 25.67 14.19 12.56
C LEU A 397 26.56 12.98 12.92
N LYS A 398 26.06 11.76 12.78
CA LYS A 398 26.84 10.53 12.99
C LYS A 398 28.07 10.45 12.08
N ARG A 399 27.96 10.95 10.84
CA ARG A 399 29.01 10.93 9.81
C ARG A 399 29.94 12.15 9.86
N VAL A 400 29.56 13.18 10.62
CA VAL A 400 30.35 14.41 10.76
C VAL A 400 31.54 14.18 11.69
N ARG A 401 32.70 14.70 11.28
CA ARG A 401 33.93 14.68 12.07
C ARG A 401 33.71 15.27 13.46
N GLN A 402 34.25 14.62 14.50
CA GLN A 402 34.02 15.02 15.90
C GLN A 402 34.33 16.51 16.18
N LYS A 403 35.38 17.07 15.53
CA LYS A 403 35.77 18.49 15.65
C LYS A 403 34.71 19.46 15.13
N ASP A 404 33.98 19.07 14.10
CA ASP A 404 32.98 19.93 13.45
C ASP A 404 31.55 19.66 13.96
N ARG A 405 31.32 18.59 14.74
CA ARG A 405 29.98 18.18 15.19
C ARG A 405 29.22 19.29 15.91
N GLU A 406 29.86 19.99 16.83
CA GLU A 406 29.21 21.07 17.58
C GLU A 406 28.86 22.26 16.68
N LYS A 407 29.78 22.63 15.77
CA LYS A 407 29.53 23.68 14.77
C LYS A 407 28.39 23.32 13.83
N VAL A 408 28.34 22.05 13.38
CA VAL A 408 27.27 21.53 12.52
C VAL A 408 25.92 21.51 13.26
N LYS A 409 25.89 21.11 14.53
CA LYS A 409 24.68 21.13 15.36
C LYS A 409 24.13 22.55 15.50
N GLN A 410 24.99 23.50 15.86
CA GLN A 410 24.63 24.92 15.96
C GLN A 410 24.15 25.49 14.62
N GLY A 411 24.82 25.15 13.52
CA GLY A 411 24.41 25.55 12.17
C GLY A 411 23.04 24.99 11.79
N ALA A 412 22.77 23.72 12.07
CA ALA A 412 21.48 23.10 11.78
C ALA A 412 20.34 23.72 12.60
N ASP A 413 20.56 23.97 13.89
CA ASP A 413 19.59 24.64 14.77
C ASP A 413 19.30 26.08 14.30
N LEU A 414 20.34 26.82 13.90
CA LEU A 414 20.22 28.19 13.39
C LEU A 414 19.43 28.23 12.08
N VAL A 415 19.78 27.37 11.11
CA VAL A 415 19.05 27.24 9.84
C VAL A 415 17.58 26.88 10.08
N SER A 416 17.31 25.95 11.00
CA SER A 416 15.94 25.54 11.33
C SER A 416 15.10 26.72 11.85
N ARG A 417 15.66 27.56 12.74
CA ARG A 417 15.01 28.78 13.24
C ARG A 417 14.74 29.78 12.12
N VAL A 418 15.77 30.10 11.33
CA VAL A 418 15.68 31.05 10.21
C VAL A 418 14.65 30.61 9.16
N LEU A 419 14.57 29.31 8.85
CA LEU A 419 13.58 28.78 7.93
C LEU A 419 12.15 28.87 8.48
N ASN A 420 11.96 28.65 9.78
CA ASN A 420 10.65 28.83 10.43
C ASN A 420 10.22 30.30 10.42
N ASP A 421 11.14 31.23 10.64
CA ASP A 421 10.88 32.67 10.53
C ASP A 421 10.53 33.05 9.08
N LEU A 422 11.22 32.46 8.10
CA LEU A 422 10.90 32.64 6.69
C LEU A 422 9.49 32.13 6.32
N VAL A 423 9.04 31.00 6.89
CA VAL A 423 7.65 30.52 6.68
C VAL A 423 6.62 31.49 7.27
N ARG A 424 6.93 32.15 8.38
CA ARG A 424 6.04 33.16 8.97
C ARG A 424 6.00 34.45 8.14
N ALA A 425 7.10 34.79 7.49
CA ALA A 425 7.24 35.99 6.66
C ALA A 425 6.65 35.85 5.25
N VAL A 426 6.50 34.62 4.74
CA VAL A 426 5.98 34.31 3.39
C VAL A 426 4.53 33.87 3.44
#